data_AF-A0A9D9R1W7-F1
#
_entry.id   AF-A0A9D9R1W7-F1
#
_cell.length_a   1.000
_cell.length_b   1.000
_cell.length_c   1.000
_cell.angle_alpha   90.00
_cell.angle_beta   90.00
_cell.angle_gamma   90.00
#
_symmetry.space_group_name_H-M   'P 1'
#
loop_
_entity.id
_entity.type
_entity.pdbx_description
1 polymer ?
#
loop_
_entity_poly.entity_id
_entity_poly.type
_entity_poly.pdbx_seq_one_letter_code
_entity_poly.pdbx_strand_id
1 'polypeptide(L)'
;MDHITYLPLRTKAKFPTGHKNNRPKSFKATIWKTDGSSQKIEIPTSKYPTSYLVVHLPPPGVLSNAALSEKNPEMKINFIGSQDELDALFSEYPDTEAIEFSSEIVLSDLCRMLAKIAHGFTVLHLGTESYTPLLPSLILGNYSYVSHLVGGAVPLDKSCINESINGYGFELSINDTGYIIINIDIIGGRLPTYAVVAGLVTDWNAFWTNLSHRSKEGKREYAHGMRTRGMFIHEWVIWVVKIIRHFVERDFANLMTRWPLLAGYSFDAYALPPTYYLIVLKNTPEEIPLGPDVAVTLPYNDHPNLPPSISDIDAWQQWCRNRLSLSHDQWPILLPVHDSGKSHNVDGDYQMFSEVEKKFWYAQLQCLFNAQLQQVHNFTY
;
A
#
# COMPACT_ATOMS: atom_id res chain seq x y z
N MET A 1 -13.08 24.22 13.66
CA MET A 1 -12.21 23.06 13.41
C MET A 1 -12.48 22.61 11.97
N ASP A 2 -12.46 23.58 11.03
CA ASP A 2 -13.30 23.50 9.82
C ASP A 2 -12.47 23.30 8.53
N HIS A 3 -11.15 23.17 8.67
CA HIS A 3 -10.20 23.24 7.55
C HIS A 3 -9.57 21.87 7.24
N ILE A 4 -10.39 20.81 7.20
CA ILE A 4 -9.89 19.48 6.82
C ILE A 4 -10.11 19.29 5.32
N THR A 5 -9.06 19.55 4.52
CA THR A 5 -9.05 19.49 3.05
C THR A 5 -9.69 18.21 2.48
N TYR A 6 -9.51 17.05 3.12
CA TYR A 6 -10.01 15.76 2.64
C TYR A 6 -11.30 15.28 3.31
N LEU A 7 -11.93 16.10 4.15
CA LEU A 7 -13.11 15.68 4.92
C LEU A 7 -14.30 15.27 4.03
N PRO A 8 -14.64 15.99 2.94
CA PRO A 8 -15.73 15.57 2.06
C PRO A 8 -15.50 14.19 1.47
N LEU A 9 -14.31 13.95 0.90
CA LEU A 9 -13.91 12.66 0.36
C LEU A 9 -13.99 11.54 1.41
N ARG A 10 -13.36 11.74 2.58
CA ARG A 10 -13.37 10.76 3.68
C ARG A 10 -14.80 10.42 4.14
N THR A 11 -15.66 11.41 4.20
CA THR A 11 -17.04 11.24 4.68
C THR A 11 -17.86 10.47 3.66
N LYS A 12 -17.79 10.84 2.39
CA LYS A 12 -18.50 10.18 1.29
C LYS A 12 -18.03 8.74 1.07
N ALA A 13 -16.71 8.51 1.03
CA ALA A 13 -16.10 7.18 0.89
C ALA A 13 -16.18 6.33 2.17
N LYS A 14 -16.73 6.89 3.26
CA LYS A 14 -16.89 6.25 4.57
C LYS A 14 -15.59 5.73 5.20
N PHE A 15 -14.42 6.26 4.84
CA PHE A 15 -13.13 5.84 5.40
C PHE A 15 -13.12 5.80 6.93
N PRO A 16 -12.37 4.88 7.58
CA PRO A 16 -12.31 4.81 9.04
C PRO A 16 -11.96 6.16 9.70
N THR A 17 -12.68 6.49 10.77
CA THR A 17 -12.48 7.72 11.56
C THR A 17 -12.85 7.45 13.02
N GLY A 18 -12.07 7.95 13.98
CA GLY A 18 -12.39 7.84 15.41
C GLY A 18 -13.72 8.49 15.82
N HIS A 19 -14.18 9.51 15.08
CA HIS A 19 -15.41 10.24 15.37
C HIS A 19 -16.49 10.04 14.29
N LYS A 20 -16.84 8.77 14.00
CA LYS A 20 -17.81 8.42 12.93
C LYS A 20 -19.15 9.15 13.06
N ASN A 21 -19.62 9.40 14.28
CA ASN A 21 -20.89 10.05 14.55
C ASN A 21 -20.86 11.58 14.32
N ASN A 22 -19.67 12.19 14.24
CA ASN A 22 -19.49 13.63 14.01
C ASN A 22 -19.29 13.97 12.53
N ARG A 23 -19.55 13.00 11.64
CA ARG A 23 -19.43 13.20 10.19
C ARG A 23 -20.45 14.23 9.71
N PRO A 24 -20.04 15.26 8.94
CA PRO A 24 -20.98 16.19 8.34
C PRO A 24 -22.01 15.44 7.49
N LYS A 25 -23.28 15.87 7.54
CA LYS A 25 -24.36 15.34 6.70
C LYS A 25 -24.54 16.14 5.41
N SER A 26 -24.02 17.37 5.40
CA SER A 26 -24.00 18.30 4.28
C SER A 26 -22.69 19.09 4.29
N PHE A 27 -22.36 19.66 3.15
CA PHE A 27 -21.25 20.60 2.98
C PHE A 27 -21.78 21.89 2.36
N LYS A 28 -21.23 23.03 2.78
CA LYS A 28 -21.60 24.34 2.24
C LYS A 28 -20.91 24.56 0.90
N ALA A 29 -21.64 25.14 -0.05
CA ALA A 29 -21.11 25.60 -1.33
C ALA A 29 -21.77 26.94 -1.71
N THR A 30 -21.14 27.66 -2.63
CA THR A 30 -21.73 28.86 -3.23
C THR A 30 -22.04 28.56 -4.70
N ILE A 31 -23.29 28.72 -5.08
CA ILE A 31 -23.71 28.72 -6.48
C ILE A 31 -23.57 30.13 -7.02
N TRP A 32 -22.92 30.26 -8.16
CA TRP A 32 -22.86 31.47 -8.99
C TRP A 32 -23.79 31.28 -10.18
N LYS A 33 -24.75 32.17 -10.35
CA LYS A 33 -25.74 32.13 -11.43
C LYS A 33 -25.29 32.95 -12.62
N THR A 34 -25.88 32.67 -13.78
CA THR A 34 -25.58 33.37 -15.04
C THR A 34 -25.92 34.87 -15.02
N ASP A 35 -26.76 35.33 -14.08
CA ASP A 35 -27.07 36.75 -13.86
C ASP A 35 -26.05 37.47 -12.96
N GLY A 36 -24.99 36.76 -12.53
CA GLY A 36 -23.96 37.26 -11.62
C GLY A 36 -24.34 37.23 -10.14
N SER A 37 -25.57 36.80 -9.80
CA SER A 37 -25.96 36.61 -8.40
C SER A 37 -25.33 35.35 -7.80
N SER A 38 -25.16 35.33 -6.49
CA SER A 38 -24.67 34.15 -5.77
C SER A 38 -25.60 33.72 -4.66
N GLN A 39 -25.64 32.41 -4.40
CA GLN A 39 -26.46 31.80 -3.37
C GLN A 39 -25.65 30.75 -2.62
N LYS A 40 -25.62 30.86 -1.29
CA LYS A 40 -25.06 29.80 -0.43
C LYS A 40 -26.07 28.65 -0.33
N ILE A 41 -25.60 27.44 -0.56
CA ILE A 41 -26.38 26.21 -0.47
C ILE A 41 -25.70 25.19 0.44
N GLU A 42 -26.48 24.22 0.92
CA GLU A 42 -25.96 23.02 1.58
C GLU A 42 -26.19 21.81 0.70
N ILE A 43 -25.11 21.13 0.33
CA ILE A 43 -25.13 19.93 -0.51
C ILE A 43 -25.05 18.70 0.42
N PRO A 44 -26.05 17.80 0.41
CA PRO A 44 -25.98 16.55 1.17
C PRO A 44 -24.72 15.76 0.84
N THR A 45 -24.09 15.11 1.83
CA THR A 45 -22.84 14.35 1.62
C THR A 45 -22.95 13.28 0.53
N SER A 46 -24.13 12.67 0.35
CA SER A 46 -24.39 11.68 -0.69
C SER A 46 -24.36 12.27 -2.11
N LYS A 47 -24.63 13.56 -2.26
CA LYS A 47 -24.63 14.31 -3.53
C LYS A 47 -23.36 15.14 -3.73
N TYR A 48 -22.55 15.31 -2.68
CA TYR A 48 -21.30 16.05 -2.79
C TYR A 48 -20.36 15.33 -3.77
N PRO A 49 -19.77 16.02 -4.76
CA PRO A 49 -18.93 15.37 -5.76
C PRO A 49 -17.67 14.80 -5.11
N THR A 50 -17.27 13.61 -5.54
CA THR A 50 -16.03 12.97 -5.14
C THR A 50 -14.90 13.75 -5.77
N SER A 51 -14.31 14.65 -5.01
CA SER A 51 -13.19 15.45 -5.46
C SER A 51 -12.15 15.66 -4.35
N TYR A 52 -10.91 15.87 -4.76
CA TYR A 52 -9.80 16.16 -3.87
C TYR A 52 -8.67 16.89 -4.60
N LEU A 53 -7.87 17.61 -3.81
CA LEU A 53 -6.71 18.32 -4.30
C LEU A 53 -5.46 17.45 -4.13
N VAL A 54 -4.64 17.42 -5.17
CA VAL A 54 -3.37 16.72 -5.24
C VAL A 54 -2.26 17.75 -5.30
N VAL A 55 -1.49 17.82 -4.22
CA VAL A 55 -0.42 18.80 -4.07
C VAL A 55 0.89 18.17 -4.51
N HIS A 56 1.48 18.70 -5.57
CA HIS A 56 2.82 18.38 -6.03
C HIS A 56 3.80 19.41 -5.49
N LEU A 57 4.65 18.96 -4.57
CA LEU A 57 5.69 19.78 -3.97
C LEU A 57 7.00 19.64 -4.76
N PRO A 58 7.86 20.67 -4.80
CA PRO A 58 9.23 20.49 -5.25
C PRO A 58 10.01 19.64 -4.24
N PRO A 59 11.21 19.14 -4.60
CA PRO A 59 12.13 18.50 -3.66
C PRO A 59 12.30 19.26 -2.33
N PRO A 60 12.50 18.57 -1.20
CA PRO A 60 12.85 19.21 0.06
C PRO A 60 14.04 20.16 -0.13
N GLY A 61 13.91 21.39 0.38
CA GLY A 61 14.93 22.45 0.19
C GLY A 61 16.32 22.04 0.68
N VAL A 62 16.41 21.21 1.72
CA VAL A 62 17.70 20.71 2.24
C VAL A 62 18.44 19.82 1.24
N LEU A 63 17.71 19.09 0.38
CA LEU A 63 18.30 18.21 -0.64
C LEU A 63 18.76 18.99 -1.89
N SER A 64 18.20 20.18 -2.11
CA SER A 64 18.57 21.07 -3.22
C SER A 64 19.49 22.22 -2.79
N ASN A 65 19.97 22.21 -1.53
CA ASN A 65 20.72 23.31 -0.91
C ASN A 65 20.01 24.67 -1.03
N ALA A 66 18.67 24.67 -1.05
CA ALA A 66 17.88 25.88 -1.05
C ALA A 66 17.99 26.60 0.30
N ALA A 67 18.07 27.94 0.26
CA ALA A 67 18.04 28.75 1.47
C ALA A 67 16.74 28.53 2.27
N LEU A 68 16.82 28.65 3.59
CA LEU A 68 15.64 28.59 4.45
C LEU A 68 14.65 29.69 4.05
N SER A 69 13.39 29.32 3.92
CA SER A 69 12.30 30.21 3.52
C SER A 69 11.03 29.85 4.26
N GLU A 70 10.38 30.84 4.85
CA GLU A 70 9.03 30.70 5.44
C GLU A 70 7.94 30.78 4.38
N LYS A 71 8.28 31.20 3.16
CA LYS A 71 7.33 31.25 2.05
C LYS A 71 7.02 29.84 1.57
N ASN A 72 5.77 29.63 1.20
CA ASN A 72 5.36 28.44 0.46
C ASN A 72 6.19 28.32 -0.83
N PRO A 73 6.63 27.12 -1.18
CA PRO A 73 7.33 26.89 -2.43
C PRO A 73 6.35 27.05 -3.60
N GLU A 74 6.90 27.24 -4.80
CA GLU A 74 6.11 27.04 -6.00
C GLU A 74 5.66 25.57 -6.06
N MET A 75 4.34 25.36 -6.15
CA MET A 75 3.74 24.04 -6.12
C MET A 75 2.68 23.92 -7.20
N LYS A 76 2.49 22.71 -7.71
CA LYS A 76 1.40 22.41 -8.65
C LYS A 76 0.27 21.74 -7.89
N ILE A 77 -0.94 22.26 -8.05
CA ILE A 77 -2.16 21.69 -7.45
C ILE A 77 -3.01 21.14 -8.59
N ASN A 78 -3.27 19.84 -8.58
CA ASN A 78 -4.25 19.23 -9.46
C ASN A 78 -5.56 19.03 -8.69
N PHE A 79 -6.67 19.37 -9.30
CA PHE A 79 -7.99 19.00 -8.80
C PHE A 79 -8.42 17.70 -9.49
N ILE A 80 -8.62 16.65 -8.69
CA ILE A 80 -9.14 15.37 -9.17
C ILE A 80 -10.60 15.28 -8.76
N GLY A 81 -11.48 14.96 -9.69
CA GLY A 81 -12.90 14.76 -9.41
C GLY A 81 -13.61 13.94 -10.47
N SER A 82 -14.82 13.47 -10.17
CA SER A 82 -15.70 12.83 -11.15
C SER A 82 -16.50 13.88 -11.91
N GLN A 83 -16.32 13.92 -13.25
CA GLN A 83 -17.08 14.82 -14.11
C GLN A 83 -18.58 14.48 -14.06
N ASP A 84 -18.94 13.20 -14.11
CA ASP A 84 -20.34 12.76 -14.07
C ASP A 84 -21.06 13.20 -12.79
N GLU A 85 -20.38 13.16 -11.63
CA GLU A 85 -20.96 13.63 -10.37
C GLU A 85 -21.09 15.15 -10.32
N LEU A 86 -20.19 15.89 -10.97
CA LEU A 86 -20.32 17.33 -11.14
C LEU A 86 -21.51 17.66 -12.06
N ASP A 87 -21.61 17.02 -13.22
CA ASP A 87 -22.71 17.23 -14.18
C ASP A 87 -24.07 16.91 -13.57
N ALA A 88 -24.14 15.83 -12.78
CA ALA A 88 -25.33 15.48 -12.00
C ALA A 88 -25.69 16.59 -11.00
N LEU A 89 -24.70 17.16 -10.30
CA LEU A 89 -24.92 18.27 -9.39
C LEU A 89 -25.37 19.54 -10.12
N PHE A 90 -24.73 19.91 -11.24
CA PHE A 90 -25.13 21.06 -12.07
C PHE A 90 -26.56 20.92 -12.60
N SER A 91 -26.97 19.69 -12.95
CA SER A 91 -28.34 19.41 -13.42
C SER A 91 -29.41 19.68 -12.35
N GLU A 92 -29.07 19.65 -11.05
CA GLU A 92 -29.99 20.05 -9.98
C GLU A 92 -30.19 21.56 -9.87
N TYR A 93 -29.35 22.35 -10.55
CA TYR A 93 -29.34 23.81 -10.47
C TYR A 93 -29.20 24.45 -11.87
N PRO A 94 -30.27 24.43 -12.71
CA PRO A 94 -30.21 24.72 -14.15
C PRO A 94 -29.77 26.16 -14.54
N ASP A 95 -29.78 27.11 -13.60
CA ASP A 95 -29.32 28.50 -13.82
C ASP A 95 -27.90 28.75 -13.29
N THR A 96 -27.14 27.69 -12.99
CA THR A 96 -25.82 27.77 -12.38
C THR A 96 -24.72 27.86 -13.42
N GLU A 97 -23.90 28.91 -13.33
CA GLU A 97 -22.67 29.07 -14.09
C GLU A 97 -21.50 28.35 -13.40
N ALA A 98 -21.39 28.44 -12.07
CA ALA A 98 -20.33 27.78 -11.31
C ALA A 98 -20.78 27.36 -9.91
N ILE A 99 -20.19 26.28 -9.40
CA ILE A 99 -20.34 25.83 -8.01
C ILE A 99 -18.97 25.95 -7.35
N GLU A 100 -18.88 26.83 -6.36
CA GLU A 100 -17.67 27.07 -5.59
C GLU A 100 -17.69 26.25 -4.29
N PHE A 101 -16.68 25.39 -4.16
CA PHE A 101 -16.41 24.63 -2.95
C PHE A 101 -15.27 25.31 -2.19
N SER A 102 -15.53 25.83 -1.00
CA SER A 102 -14.47 26.39 -0.15
C SER A 102 -13.68 25.25 0.48
N SER A 103 -12.50 24.95 -0.06
CA SER A 103 -11.52 24.06 0.57
C SER A 103 -10.24 24.83 0.80
N GLU A 104 -9.87 24.98 2.06
CA GLU A 104 -8.56 25.54 2.43
C GLU A 104 -7.54 24.41 2.50
N ILE A 105 -6.40 24.60 1.83
CA ILE A 105 -5.21 23.77 2.04
C ILE A 105 -4.27 24.55 2.92
N VAL A 106 -4.11 24.07 4.16
CA VAL A 106 -3.04 24.54 5.03
C VAL A 106 -1.82 23.65 4.78
N LEU A 107 -0.89 24.12 3.93
CA LEU A 107 0.27 23.32 3.53
C LEU A 107 1.10 22.83 4.74
N SER A 108 1.22 23.66 5.78
CA SER A 108 1.93 23.29 7.00
C SER A 108 1.28 22.09 7.71
N ASP A 109 -0.04 21.94 7.68
CA ASP A 109 -0.73 20.80 8.28
C ASP A 109 -0.47 19.51 7.49
N LEU A 110 -0.47 19.57 6.15
CA LEU A 110 -0.06 18.45 5.30
C LEU A 110 1.38 18.03 5.60
N CYS A 111 2.32 18.99 5.63
CA CYS A 111 3.73 18.72 5.93
C CYS A 111 3.94 18.15 7.34
N ARG A 112 3.19 18.63 8.35
CA ARG A 112 3.25 18.08 9.72
C ARG A 112 2.71 16.67 9.81
N MET A 113 1.64 16.35 9.07
CA MET A 113 1.13 14.99 8.97
C MET A 113 2.19 14.06 8.37
N LEU A 114 2.78 14.45 7.22
CA LEU A 114 3.87 13.71 6.57
C LEU A 114 5.05 13.50 7.51
N ALA A 115 5.46 14.55 8.23
CA ALA A 115 6.54 14.47 9.20
C ALA A 115 6.26 13.52 10.37
N LYS A 116 5.02 13.47 10.90
CA LYS A 116 4.66 12.50 11.94
C LYS A 116 4.81 11.06 11.46
N ILE A 117 4.36 10.80 10.23
CA ILE A 117 4.46 9.47 9.61
C ILE A 117 5.94 9.10 9.42
N ALA A 118 6.73 9.96 8.79
CA ALA A 118 8.17 9.74 8.58
C ALA A 118 8.92 9.54 9.90
N HIS A 119 8.62 10.34 10.93
CA HIS A 119 9.28 10.23 12.23
C HIS A 119 8.97 8.90 12.90
N GLY A 120 7.69 8.49 12.94
CA GLY A 120 7.29 7.19 13.49
C GLY A 120 7.97 6.02 12.77
N PHE A 121 8.01 6.08 11.43
CA PHE A 121 8.70 5.09 10.61
C PHE A 121 10.20 5.04 10.91
N THR A 122 10.86 6.20 11.01
CA THR A 122 12.30 6.31 11.27
C THR A 122 12.65 5.76 12.64
N VAL A 123 11.91 6.14 13.70
CA VAL A 123 12.12 5.62 15.06
C VAL A 123 11.87 4.12 15.12
N LEU A 124 10.83 3.63 14.44
CA LEU A 124 10.52 2.20 14.40
C LEU A 124 11.65 1.40 13.75
N HIS A 125 12.26 1.87 12.67
CA HIS A 125 13.25 1.10 11.91
C HIS A 125 14.70 1.35 12.30
N LEU A 126 15.03 2.54 12.80
CA LEU A 126 16.42 2.93 13.09
C LEU A 126 16.70 3.14 14.57
N GLY A 127 15.66 3.19 15.41
CA GLY A 127 15.78 3.58 16.81
C GLY A 127 15.99 5.09 16.96
N THR A 128 16.72 5.50 17.99
CA THR A 128 16.96 6.92 18.32
C THR A 128 18.43 7.29 18.51
N GLU A 129 19.35 6.32 18.42
CA GLU A 129 20.76 6.53 18.82
C GLU A 129 21.69 6.84 17.64
N SER A 130 21.36 6.42 16.42
CA SER A 130 22.26 6.50 15.26
C SER A 130 22.14 7.77 14.41
N TYR A 131 21.21 8.67 14.75
CA TYR A 131 20.95 9.88 13.97
C TYR A 131 20.39 11.01 14.84
N THR A 132 20.51 12.24 14.33
CA THR A 132 19.86 13.43 14.90
C THR A 132 18.49 13.62 14.25
N PRO A 133 17.37 13.54 15.00
CA PRO A 133 16.03 13.71 14.45
C PRO A 133 15.78 15.18 14.10
N LEU A 134 15.32 15.44 12.86
CA LEU A 134 15.05 16.80 12.36
C LEU A 134 13.55 17.17 12.43
N LEU A 135 12.68 16.17 12.48
CA LEU A 135 11.22 16.35 12.42
C LEU A 135 10.53 16.81 13.71
N PRO A 136 11.02 16.55 14.95
CA PRO A 136 10.27 16.91 16.16
C PRO A 136 9.85 18.39 16.22
N SER A 137 10.76 19.32 15.88
CA SER A 137 10.45 20.75 15.88
C SER A 137 9.38 21.12 14.85
N LEU A 138 9.41 20.52 13.66
CA LEU A 138 8.39 20.71 12.63
C LEU A 138 7.04 20.14 13.07
N ILE A 139 7.02 18.92 13.62
CA ILE A 139 5.81 18.26 14.12
C ILE A 139 5.13 19.11 15.20
N LEU A 140 5.91 19.67 16.13
CA LEU A 140 5.42 20.52 17.21
C LEU A 140 5.01 21.93 16.75
N GLY A 141 5.33 22.32 15.51
CA GLY A 141 5.02 23.64 14.96
C GLY A 141 6.03 24.72 15.36
N ASN A 142 7.21 24.33 15.86
CA ASN A 142 8.30 25.23 16.25
C ASN A 142 9.30 25.50 15.11
N TYR A 143 9.05 24.96 13.91
CA TYR A 143 9.92 25.10 12.74
C TYR A 143 9.13 25.65 11.56
N SER A 144 9.38 26.91 11.20
CA SER A 144 8.62 27.64 10.17
C SER A 144 8.97 27.23 8.73
N TYR A 145 10.13 26.60 8.51
CA TYR A 145 10.65 26.30 7.17
C TYR A 145 10.19 24.93 6.66
N VAL A 146 8.88 24.64 6.70
CA VAL A 146 8.34 23.28 6.48
C VAL A 146 8.82 22.64 5.17
N SER A 147 8.90 23.41 4.09
CA SER A 147 9.31 22.95 2.75
C SER A 147 10.81 22.67 2.62
N HIS A 148 11.58 23.04 3.65
CA HIS A 148 13.00 22.68 3.71
C HIS A 148 13.19 21.20 4.05
N LEU A 149 12.29 20.62 4.86
CA LEU A 149 12.35 19.22 5.31
C LEU A 149 11.31 18.31 4.63
N VAL A 150 10.26 18.88 4.04
CA VAL A 150 9.19 18.14 3.36
C VAL A 150 9.03 18.64 1.93
N GLY A 151 8.92 17.72 0.97
CA GLY A 151 8.77 18.04 -0.43
C GLY A 151 8.23 16.88 -1.26
N GLY A 152 8.33 16.97 -2.58
CA GLY A 152 8.07 15.87 -3.50
C GLY A 152 9.27 14.94 -3.60
N ALA A 153 9.02 13.69 -4.00
CA ALA A 153 10.07 12.72 -4.24
C ALA A 153 11.11 13.26 -5.24
N VAL A 154 12.38 13.07 -4.90
CA VAL A 154 13.51 13.34 -5.80
C VAL A 154 13.83 12.03 -6.52
N PRO A 155 14.03 12.03 -7.83
CA PRO A 155 14.65 10.88 -8.49
C PRO A 155 16.00 10.63 -7.80
N LEU A 156 16.08 9.56 -7.02
CA LEU A 156 17.32 9.20 -6.34
C LEU A 156 18.31 8.75 -7.42
N ASP A 157 19.50 9.35 -7.42
CA ASP A 157 20.60 8.86 -8.25
C ASP A 157 20.99 7.45 -7.79
N LYS A 158 21.57 6.65 -8.70
CA LYS A 158 21.97 5.26 -8.43
C LYS A 158 22.99 5.12 -7.28
N SER A 159 23.60 6.21 -6.83
CA SER A 159 24.53 6.24 -5.70
C SER A 159 23.86 6.17 -4.33
N CYS A 160 22.55 6.40 -4.23
CA CYS A 160 21.84 6.32 -2.96
C CYS A 160 21.70 4.85 -2.52
N ILE A 161 21.92 4.59 -1.22
CA ILE A 161 21.61 3.28 -0.65
C ILE A 161 20.10 3.24 -0.45
N ASN A 162 19.43 2.58 -1.40
CA ASN A 162 17.99 2.41 -1.37
C ASN A 162 17.67 1.10 -0.64
N GLU A 163 17.42 1.19 0.66
CA GLU A 163 16.68 0.13 1.34
C GLU A 163 15.20 0.45 1.22
N SER A 164 14.63 -0.02 0.13
CA SER A 164 13.20 0.03 -0.07
C SER A 164 12.55 -1.02 0.82
N ILE A 165 12.02 -0.61 1.97
CA ILE A 165 11.15 -1.45 2.79
C ILE A 165 9.77 -1.45 2.11
N ASN A 166 9.69 -2.17 0.99
CA ASN A 166 8.53 -2.25 0.12
C ASN A 166 7.44 -3.11 0.77
N GLY A 167 6.62 -2.47 1.60
CA GLY A 167 5.41 -3.09 2.15
C GLY A 167 4.25 -2.14 2.37
N TYR A 168 4.49 -0.83 2.47
CA TYR A 168 3.48 0.10 2.98
C TYR A 168 3.50 1.49 2.33
N GLY A 169 4.04 1.62 1.11
CA GLY A 169 4.18 2.92 0.45
C GLY A 169 5.26 3.80 1.08
N PHE A 170 6.30 3.20 1.66
CA PHE A 170 7.45 3.90 2.21
C PHE A 170 8.74 3.43 1.55
N GLU A 171 9.65 4.36 1.26
CA GLU A 171 11.01 4.04 0.86
C GLU A 171 11.99 4.87 1.71
N LEU A 172 13.01 4.18 2.26
CA LEU A 172 14.08 4.81 3.02
C LEU A 172 15.29 4.93 2.11
N SER A 173 15.81 6.14 1.99
CA SER A 173 17.06 6.39 1.27
C SER A 173 18.00 7.27 2.09
N ILE A 174 19.28 7.16 1.78
CA ILE A 174 20.33 7.97 2.39
C ILE A 174 21.18 8.58 1.28
N ASN A 175 21.36 9.90 1.34
CA ASN A 175 22.24 10.60 0.41
C ASN A 175 23.69 10.69 0.93
N ASP A 176 24.59 11.25 0.12
CA ASP A 176 26.01 11.39 0.46
C ASP A 176 26.28 12.26 1.70
N THR A 177 25.34 13.15 2.07
CA THR A 177 25.41 13.96 3.29
C THR A 177 25.00 13.18 4.53
N GLY A 178 24.41 11.99 4.38
CA GLY A 178 23.86 11.21 5.49
C GLY A 178 22.44 11.62 5.91
N TYR A 179 21.69 12.31 5.04
CA TYR A 179 20.28 12.57 5.33
C TYR A 179 19.45 11.30 5.19
N ILE A 180 18.65 11.00 6.20
CA ILE A 180 17.64 9.94 6.15
C ILE A 180 16.40 10.54 5.49
N ILE A 181 16.04 10.01 4.32
CA ILE A 181 14.90 10.46 3.53
C ILE A 181 13.85 9.35 3.55
N ILE A 182 12.63 9.71 3.90
CA ILE A 182 11.46 8.83 3.86
C ILE A 182 10.55 9.31 2.74
N ASN A 183 10.48 8.53 1.66
CA ASN A 183 9.51 8.70 0.59
C ASN A 183 8.18 8.08 1.06
N ILE A 184 7.08 8.83 0.97
CA ILE A 184 5.76 8.46 1.45
C ILE A 184 4.77 8.50 0.30
N ASP A 185 4.10 7.38 0.06
CA ASP A 185 2.96 7.22 -0.83
C ASP A 185 1.69 6.94 0.00
N ILE A 186 0.85 7.97 0.13
CA ILE A 186 -0.31 7.95 1.04
C ILE A 186 -1.44 7.05 0.50
N ILE A 187 -1.54 6.81 -0.82
CA ILE A 187 -2.68 6.12 -1.45
C ILE A 187 -2.22 5.21 -2.61
N GLY A 188 -1.13 4.47 -2.41
CA GLY A 188 -0.68 3.42 -3.33
C GLY A 188 -0.58 3.88 -4.80
N GLY A 189 -0.01 5.06 -5.02
CA GLY A 189 0.30 5.62 -6.34
C GLY A 189 -0.74 6.60 -6.88
N ARG A 190 -1.86 6.81 -6.18
CA ARG A 190 -2.89 7.80 -6.59
C ARG A 190 -2.52 9.25 -6.24
N LEU A 191 -1.60 9.44 -5.30
CA LEU A 191 -1.03 10.74 -4.93
C LEU A 191 0.46 10.75 -5.29
N PRO A 192 1.07 11.92 -5.50
CA PRO A 192 2.51 12.01 -5.66
C PRO A 192 3.21 11.47 -4.41
N THR A 193 4.34 10.84 -4.61
CA THR A 193 5.23 10.47 -3.52
C THR A 193 5.83 11.72 -2.90
N TYR A 194 5.77 11.82 -1.57
CA TYR A 194 6.34 12.92 -0.80
C TYR A 194 7.66 12.49 -0.18
N ALA A 195 8.71 13.29 -0.31
CA ALA A 195 9.97 13.07 0.40
C ALA A 195 9.99 13.86 1.71
N VAL A 196 10.38 13.18 2.79
CA VAL A 196 10.54 13.78 4.11
C VAL A 196 11.93 13.50 4.65
N VAL A 197 12.69 14.55 4.95
CA VAL A 197 14.03 14.44 5.54
C VAL A 197 13.91 14.28 7.04
N ALA A 198 14.04 13.04 7.51
CA ALA A 198 13.72 12.64 8.87
C ALA A 198 14.82 12.93 9.88
N GLY A 199 16.07 12.86 9.45
CA GLY A 199 17.23 12.96 10.33
C GLY A 199 18.56 13.05 9.57
N LEU A 200 19.63 13.30 10.32
CA LEU A 200 21.00 13.25 9.85
C LEU A 200 21.75 12.14 10.59
N VAL A 201 22.34 11.19 9.86
CA VAL A 201 23.14 10.10 10.44
C VAL A 201 24.35 10.69 11.17
N THR A 202 24.49 10.36 12.45
CA THR A 202 25.60 10.82 13.31
C THR A 202 26.63 9.74 13.58
N ASP A 203 26.21 8.47 13.55
CA ASP A 203 27.07 7.31 13.69
C ASP A 203 26.70 6.27 12.65
N TRP A 204 27.52 6.19 11.58
CA TRP A 204 27.33 5.24 10.50
C TRP A 204 27.44 3.79 10.95
N ASN A 205 28.31 3.48 11.92
CA ASN A 205 28.47 2.11 12.40
C ASN A 205 27.23 1.68 13.18
N ALA A 206 26.76 2.52 14.11
CA ALA A 206 25.52 2.25 14.83
C ALA A 206 24.31 2.21 13.88
N PHE A 207 24.28 3.07 12.87
CA PHE A 207 23.24 3.09 11.85
C PHE A 207 23.18 1.77 11.08
N TRP A 208 24.29 1.31 10.49
CA TRP A 208 24.35 0.03 9.76
C TRP A 208 24.11 -1.16 10.68
N THR A 209 24.56 -1.08 11.93
CA THR A 209 24.28 -2.10 12.95
C THR A 209 22.78 -2.18 13.20
N ASN A 210 22.09 -1.08 13.48
CA ASN A 210 20.65 -1.07 13.72
C ASN A 210 19.85 -1.56 12.51
N LEU A 211 20.21 -1.10 11.31
CA LEU A 211 19.57 -1.50 10.06
C LEU A 211 19.76 -3.00 9.80
N SER A 212 21.00 -3.50 9.96
CA SER A 212 21.31 -4.92 9.75
C SER A 212 20.80 -5.83 10.87
N HIS A 213 20.76 -5.37 12.11
CA HIS A 213 20.18 -6.12 13.23
C HIS A 213 18.68 -6.28 13.04
N ARG A 214 17.96 -5.25 12.58
CA ARG A 214 16.54 -5.38 12.30
C ARG A 214 16.25 -6.18 11.02
N SER A 215 17.11 -6.09 10.01
CA SER A 215 17.00 -7.00 8.86
C SER A 215 17.27 -8.46 9.25
N LYS A 216 18.14 -8.71 10.25
CA LYS A 216 18.42 -10.03 10.83
C LYS A 216 17.38 -10.50 11.85
N GLU A 217 16.78 -9.63 12.65
CA GLU A 217 15.63 -9.94 13.50
C GLU A 217 14.39 -10.28 12.66
N GLY A 218 14.37 -9.84 11.39
CA GLY A 218 13.46 -10.35 10.36
C GLY A 218 13.74 -11.80 9.93
N LYS A 219 14.97 -12.31 10.05
CA LYS A 219 15.28 -13.74 9.87
C LYS A 219 15.01 -14.48 11.17
N ARG A 220 13.73 -14.63 11.52
CA ARG A 220 13.35 -15.51 12.62
C ARG A 220 13.64 -16.95 12.19
N GLU A 221 14.34 -17.69 13.04
CA GLU A 221 14.34 -19.15 12.95
C GLU A 221 12.93 -19.56 13.37
N TYR A 222 12.08 -19.82 12.37
CA TYR A 222 10.70 -20.18 12.64
C TYR A 222 10.67 -21.59 13.24
N ALA A 223 9.65 -21.84 14.08
CA ALA A 223 9.37 -23.20 14.55
C ALA A 223 9.45 -24.12 13.32
N HIS A 224 10.30 -25.15 13.39
CA HIS A 224 10.54 -26.19 12.36
C HIS A 224 11.77 -26.00 11.47
N GLY A 225 12.67 -25.05 11.78
CA GLY A 225 14.01 -25.00 11.19
C GLY A 225 14.09 -24.38 9.78
N MET A 226 12.97 -23.89 9.26
CA MET A 226 12.97 -23.04 8.07
C MET A 226 13.43 -21.62 8.44
N ARG A 227 14.43 -21.11 7.74
CA ARG A 227 14.89 -19.72 7.86
C ARG A 227 14.48 -18.96 6.61
N THR A 228 13.47 -18.10 6.74
CA THR A 228 13.11 -17.13 5.69
C THR A 228 13.26 -15.72 6.22
N ARG A 229 13.47 -14.76 5.33
CA ARG A 229 13.41 -13.33 5.63
C ARG A 229 12.02 -12.90 6.13
N GLY A 230 11.99 -11.77 6.84
CA GLY A 230 10.74 -11.15 7.29
C GLY A 230 9.87 -10.81 6.08
N MET A 231 8.55 -11.00 6.21
CA MET A 231 7.56 -10.82 5.13
C MET A 231 7.69 -11.76 3.91
N PHE A 232 8.51 -12.82 3.95
CA PHE A 232 8.65 -13.76 2.83
C PHE A 232 7.29 -14.23 2.25
N ILE A 233 6.37 -14.64 3.13
CA ILE A 233 5.04 -15.11 2.72
C ILE A 233 4.23 -13.98 2.06
N HIS A 234 4.26 -12.78 2.62
CA HIS A 234 3.56 -11.62 2.07
C HIS A 234 4.08 -11.26 0.67
N GLU A 235 5.40 -11.29 0.47
CA GLU A 235 6.00 -11.01 -0.84
C GLU A 235 5.53 -12.01 -1.90
N TRP A 236 5.52 -13.30 -1.57
CA TRP A 236 5.00 -14.35 -2.44
C TRP A 236 3.51 -14.21 -2.72
N VAL A 237 2.70 -13.88 -1.71
CA VAL A 237 1.27 -13.60 -1.89
C VAL A 237 1.05 -12.44 -2.87
N ILE A 238 1.76 -11.33 -2.68
CA ILE A 238 1.68 -10.16 -3.57
C ILE A 238 2.08 -10.55 -5.00
N TRP A 239 3.14 -11.34 -5.16
CA TRP A 239 3.62 -11.80 -6.46
C TRP A 239 2.60 -12.72 -7.15
N VAL A 240 2.01 -13.67 -6.42
CA VAL A 240 0.93 -14.52 -6.94
C VAL A 240 -0.26 -13.68 -7.40
N VAL A 241 -0.70 -12.69 -6.61
CA VAL A 241 -1.82 -11.83 -7.00
C VAL A 241 -1.48 -10.97 -8.23
N LYS A 242 -0.22 -10.53 -8.39
CA LYS A 242 0.25 -9.89 -9.63
C LYS A 242 0.16 -10.83 -10.84
N ILE A 243 0.51 -12.11 -10.67
CA ILE A 243 0.35 -13.11 -11.74
C ILE A 243 -1.12 -13.30 -12.10
N ILE A 244 -2.01 -13.41 -11.10
CA ILE A 244 -3.46 -13.51 -11.30
C ILE A 244 -3.95 -12.30 -12.09
N ARG A 245 -3.59 -11.09 -11.65
CA ARG A 245 -3.95 -9.85 -12.33
C ARG A 245 -3.51 -9.86 -13.79
N HIS A 246 -2.23 -10.13 -14.06
CA HIS A 246 -1.70 -10.11 -15.42
C HIS A 246 -2.38 -11.16 -16.32
N PHE A 247 -2.64 -12.36 -15.80
CA PHE A 247 -3.35 -13.41 -16.53
C PHE A 247 -4.79 -12.98 -16.88
N VAL A 248 -5.53 -12.46 -15.91
CA VAL A 248 -6.92 -12.02 -16.11
C VAL A 248 -6.96 -10.79 -17.03
N GLU A 249 -6.05 -9.83 -16.90
CA GLU A 249 -5.97 -8.66 -17.79
C GLU A 249 -5.69 -9.08 -19.25
N ARG A 250 -4.80 -10.06 -19.46
CA ARG A 250 -4.44 -10.52 -20.81
C ARG A 250 -5.54 -11.33 -21.47
N ASP A 251 -6.10 -12.31 -20.76
CA ASP A 251 -6.95 -13.34 -21.36
C ASP A 251 -8.45 -13.12 -21.08
N PHE A 252 -8.80 -12.36 -20.04
CA PHE A 252 -10.15 -12.22 -19.52
C PHE A 252 -10.45 -10.79 -19.01
N ALA A 253 -10.00 -9.76 -19.73
CA ALA A 253 -10.10 -8.37 -19.28
C ALA A 253 -11.53 -7.95 -18.85
N ASN A 254 -12.55 -8.50 -19.51
CA ASN A 254 -13.96 -8.27 -19.19
C ASN A 254 -14.42 -8.88 -17.85
N LEU A 255 -13.61 -9.75 -17.24
CA LEU A 255 -13.87 -10.38 -15.95
C LEU A 255 -13.08 -9.75 -14.79
N MET A 256 -12.24 -8.74 -15.06
CA MET A 256 -11.34 -8.13 -14.07
C MET A 256 -12.04 -7.69 -12.78
N THR A 257 -13.19 -7.02 -12.89
CA THR A 257 -13.96 -6.54 -11.72
C THR A 257 -14.74 -7.63 -11.00
N ARG A 258 -14.90 -8.80 -11.63
CA ARG A 258 -15.64 -9.96 -11.10
C ARG A 258 -14.71 -11.02 -10.53
N TRP A 259 -13.40 -10.89 -10.71
CA TRP A 259 -12.44 -11.89 -10.24
C TRP A 259 -12.25 -11.77 -8.73
N PRO A 260 -12.63 -12.78 -7.92
CA PRO A 260 -12.72 -12.64 -6.46
C PRO A 260 -11.43 -12.14 -5.81
N LEU A 261 -10.29 -12.77 -6.11
CA LEU A 261 -8.99 -12.41 -5.53
C LEU A 261 -8.43 -11.05 -6.01
N LEU A 262 -9.03 -10.41 -7.02
CA LEU A 262 -8.62 -9.08 -7.49
C LEU A 262 -9.43 -7.94 -6.86
N ALA A 263 -10.60 -8.24 -6.26
CA ALA A 263 -11.42 -7.27 -5.54
C ALA A 263 -10.83 -6.98 -4.14
N GLY A 264 -10.23 -7.98 -3.53
CA GLY A 264 -9.56 -7.92 -2.22
C GLY A 264 -9.16 -9.34 -1.82
N TYR A 265 -8.08 -9.48 -1.05
CA TYR A 265 -7.65 -10.80 -0.59
C TYR A 265 -7.11 -10.78 0.84
N SER A 266 -7.29 -11.88 1.54
CA SER A 266 -6.58 -12.22 2.78
C SER A 266 -5.91 -13.57 2.59
N PHE A 267 -5.03 -13.97 3.49
CA PHE A 267 -4.40 -15.28 3.39
C PHE A 267 -4.11 -15.91 4.75
N ASP A 268 -4.21 -17.23 4.78
CA ASP A 268 -3.57 -18.04 5.81
C ASP A 268 -2.26 -18.61 5.25
N ALA A 269 -1.31 -18.90 6.13
CA ALA A 269 -0.09 -19.59 5.74
C ALA A 269 0.25 -20.67 6.76
N TYR A 270 0.52 -21.87 6.28
CA TYR A 270 0.86 -23.04 7.07
C TYR A 270 2.25 -23.57 6.70
N ALA A 271 3.07 -23.84 7.69
CA ALA A 271 4.36 -24.49 7.51
C ALA A 271 4.18 -25.99 7.25
N LEU A 272 4.81 -26.48 6.18
CA LEU A 272 4.89 -27.88 5.79
C LEU A 272 6.36 -28.32 5.77
N PRO A 273 6.91 -28.73 6.93
CA PRO A 273 8.30 -29.12 7.03
C PRO A 273 8.68 -30.27 6.08
N PRO A 274 9.90 -30.26 5.53
CA PRO A 274 10.99 -29.32 5.79
C PRO A 274 11.09 -28.12 4.85
N THR A 275 10.39 -28.09 3.70
CA THR A 275 10.69 -27.11 2.63
C THR A 275 9.48 -26.49 1.92
N TYR A 276 8.26 -26.58 2.47
CA TYR A 276 7.07 -26.02 1.82
C TYR A 276 6.26 -25.11 2.75
N TYR A 277 5.58 -24.13 2.14
CA TYR A 277 4.44 -23.44 2.73
C TYR A 277 3.17 -23.83 1.99
N LEU A 278 2.06 -24.00 2.73
CA LEU A 278 0.71 -24.01 2.18
C LEU A 278 0.10 -22.64 2.44
N ILE A 279 -0.09 -21.86 1.39
CA ILE A 279 -0.73 -20.55 1.42
C ILE A 279 -2.17 -20.72 0.96
N VAL A 280 -3.13 -20.20 1.71
CA VAL A 280 -4.55 -20.20 1.31
C VAL A 280 -4.98 -18.76 1.06
N LEU A 281 -5.10 -18.38 -0.21
CA LEU A 281 -5.66 -17.07 -0.57
C LEU A 281 -7.18 -17.11 -0.48
N LYS A 282 -7.75 -16.09 0.14
CA LYS A 282 -9.19 -15.95 0.36
C LYS A 282 -9.65 -14.61 -0.15
N ASN A 283 -10.77 -14.58 -0.87
CA ASN A 283 -11.45 -13.34 -1.18
C ASN A 283 -11.90 -12.65 0.12
N THR A 284 -11.65 -11.36 0.26
CA THR A 284 -12.15 -10.54 1.35
C THR A 284 -12.67 -9.21 0.78
N PRO A 285 -13.76 -8.65 1.32
CA PRO A 285 -14.22 -7.30 0.93
C PRO A 285 -13.27 -6.19 1.39
N GLU A 286 -12.24 -6.52 2.17
CA GLU A 286 -11.26 -5.56 2.68
C GLU A 286 -10.20 -5.24 1.60
N GLU A 287 -9.90 -3.95 1.44
CA GLU A 287 -8.92 -3.49 0.43
C GLU A 287 -7.46 -3.79 0.82
N ILE A 288 -7.20 -4.09 2.10
CA ILE A 288 -5.86 -4.30 2.62
C ILE A 288 -5.60 -5.80 2.76
N PRO A 289 -4.52 -6.33 2.17
CA PRO A 289 -4.19 -7.73 2.33
C PRO A 289 -3.84 -8.05 3.78
N LEU A 290 -4.61 -8.96 4.37
CA LEU A 290 -4.40 -9.44 5.74
C LEU A 290 -3.91 -10.87 5.73
N GLY A 291 -2.82 -11.15 6.46
CA GLY A 291 -2.35 -12.49 6.73
C GLY A 291 -1.25 -12.50 7.78
N PRO A 292 -0.81 -13.68 8.22
CA PRO A 292 0.20 -13.77 9.26
C PRO A 292 1.61 -13.47 8.69
N ASP A 293 2.44 -12.80 9.47
CA ASP A 293 3.87 -12.62 9.16
C ASP A 293 4.66 -13.94 9.18
N VAL A 294 4.08 -14.95 9.85
CA VAL A 294 4.72 -16.23 10.14
C VAL A 294 3.73 -17.34 9.83
N ALA A 295 4.18 -18.34 9.05
CA ALA A 295 3.37 -19.52 8.80
C ALA A 295 3.12 -20.27 10.12
N VAL A 296 1.86 -20.60 10.39
CA VAL A 296 1.49 -21.41 11.55
C VAL A 296 1.74 -22.90 11.26
N THR A 297 1.88 -23.73 12.27
CA THR A 297 2.04 -25.18 12.04
C THR A 297 0.74 -25.74 11.46
N LEU A 298 0.83 -26.51 10.37
CA LEU A 298 -0.34 -27.21 9.85
C LEU A 298 -0.83 -28.22 10.91
N PRO A 299 -2.10 -28.18 11.35
CA PRO A 299 -2.58 -29.05 12.42
C PRO A 299 -2.93 -30.48 11.94
N TYR A 300 -2.55 -30.84 10.71
CA TYR A 300 -2.88 -32.11 10.07
C TYR A 300 -1.62 -32.79 9.54
N ASN A 301 -1.53 -34.11 9.75
CA ASN A 301 -0.39 -34.93 9.34
C ASN A 301 -0.71 -35.90 8.19
N ASP A 302 -1.95 -35.91 7.71
CA ASP A 302 -2.45 -36.81 6.66
C ASP A 302 -2.46 -36.13 5.28
N HIS A 303 -1.66 -35.09 5.10
CA HIS A 303 -1.53 -34.41 3.81
C HIS A 303 -0.84 -35.31 2.78
N PRO A 304 -1.05 -35.08 1.46
CA PRO A 304 -0.35 -35.84 0.42
C PRO A 304 1.18 -35.67 0.51
N ASN A 305 1.91 -36.52 -0.21
CA ASN A 305 3.37 -36.60 -0.08
C ASN A 305 4.09 -35.30 -0.52
N LEU A 306 5.23 -35.03 0.13
CA LEU A 306 6.18 -33.98 -0.22
C LEU A 306 7.53 -34.60 -0.64
N PRO A 307 8.24 -34.04 -1.63
CA PRO A 307 7.80 -32.94 -2.50
C PRO A 307 6.65 -33.38 -3.43
N PRO A 308 5.72 -32.48 -3.80
CA PRO A 308 4.59 -32.83 -4.63
C PRO A 308 5.00 -32.99 -6.10
N SER A 309 4.34 -33.91 -6.81
CA SER A 309 4.44 -34.06 -8.26
C SER A 309 3.24 -33.41 -8.96
N ILE A 310 3.33 -33.22 -10.28
CA ILE A 310 2.22 -32.67 -11.09
C ILE A 310 0.97 -33.57 -10.98
N SER A 311 1.14 -34.89 -10.86
CA SER A 311 0.02 -35.82 -10.65
C SER A 311 -0.66 -35.69 -9.29
N ASP A 312 -0.03 -35.02 -8.32
CA ASP A 312 -0.58 -34.85 -6.98
C ASP A 312 -1.45 -33.59 -6.84
N ILE A 313 -1.54 -32.74 -7.88
CA ILE A 313 -2.25 -31.45 -7.80
C ILE A 313 -3.72 -31.65 -7.38
N ASP A 314 -4.44 -32.57 -8.02
CA ASP A 314 -5.85 -32.81 -7.71
C ASP A 314 -6.03 -33.37 -6.30
N ALA A 315 -5.13 -34.27 -5.88
CA ALA A 315 -5.14 -34.83 -4.52
C ALA A 315 -4.92 -33.74 -3.46
N TRP A 316 -3.96 -32.82 -3.70
CA TRP A 316 -3.72 -31.67 -2.83
C TRP A 316 -4.90 -30.70 -2.80
N GLN A 317 -5.49 -30.36 -3.95
CA GLN A 317 -6.66 -29.49 -4.02
C GLN A 317 -7.84 -30.08 -3.25
N GLN A 318 -8.14 -31.36 -3.45
CA GLN A 318 -9.22 -32.06 -2.76
C GLN A 318 -8.94 -32.15 -1.26
N TRP A 319 -7.72 -32.51 -0.87
CA TRP A 319 -7.32 -32.60 0.53
C TRP A 319 -7.44 -31.25 1.25
N CYS A 320 -6.89 -30.17 0.68
CA CYS A 320 -6.96 -28.83 1.25
C CYS A 320 -8.41 -28.38 1.43
N ARG A 321 -9.25 -28.56 0.41
CA ARG A 321 -10.68 -28.20 0.46
C ARG A 321 -11.42 -28.95 1.55
N ASN A 322 -11.19 -30.25 1.68
CA ASN A 322 -11.85 -31.07 2.70
C ASN A 322 -11.35 -30.75 4.12
N ARG A 323 -10.02 -30.68 4.32
CA ARG A 323 -9.43 -30.52 5.66
C ARG A 323 -9.51 -29.10 6.20
N LEU A 324 -9.40 -28.09 5.33
CA LEU A 324 -9.48 -26.68 5.71
C LEU A 324 -10.87 -26.07 5.46
N SER A 325 -11.84 -26.88 5.02
CA SER A 325 -13.20 -26.44 4.68
C SER A 325 -13.21 -25.27 3.68
N LEU A 326 -12.35 -25.35 2.66
CA LEU A 326 -12.17 -24.24 1.72
C LEU A 326 -13.32 -24.16 0.74
N SER A 327 -13.84 -22.95 0.53
CA SER A 327 -14.77 -22.67 -0.56
C SER A 327 -14.06 -22.71 -1.92
N HIS A 328 -14.83 -22.83 -2.99
CA HIS A 328 -14.29 -22.97 -4.35
C HIS A 328 -13.52 -21.72 -4.85
N ASP A 329 -13.82 -20.55 -4.29
CA ASP A 329 -13.14 -19.27 -4.59
C ASP A 329 -11.86 -19.04 -3.77
N GLN A 330 -11.52 -19.96 -2.87
CA GLN A 330 -10.28 -19.95 -2.12
C GLN A 330 -9.21 -20.80 -2.82
N TRP A 331 -7.98 -20.27 -2.86
CA TRP A 331 -6.86 -20.87 -3.58
C TRP A 331 -5.84 -21.44 -2.60
N PRO A 332 -5.81 -22.77 -2.39
CA PRO A 332 -4.69 -23.41 -1.72
C PRO A 332 -3.50 -23.55 -2.69
N ILE A 333 -2.36 -23.00 -2.29
CA ILE A 333 -1.13 -22.91 -3.06
C ILE A 333 0.00 -23.52 -2.24
N LEU A 334 0.60 -24.58 -2.74
CA LEU A 334 1.88 -25.06 -2.24
C LEU A 334 3.02 -24.25 -2.83
N LEU A 335 3.85 -23.71 -1.95
CA LEU A 335 4.99 -22.86 -2.25
C LEU A 335 6.28 -23.52 -1.74
N PRO A 336 7.21 -23.91 -2.62
CA PRO A 336 8.56 -24.28 -2.22
C PRO A 336 9.28 -23.11 -1.51
N VAL A 337 9.92 -23.39 -0.38
CA VAL A 337 10.61 -22.40 0.43
C VAL A 337 12.08 -22.32 0.02
N HIS A 338 12.37 -21.41 -0.91
CA HIS A 338 13.72 -21.02 -1.29
C HIS A 338 13.90 -19.52 -1.03
N ASP A 339 14.86 -19.13 -0.18
CA ASP A 339 15.14 -17.73 0.14
C ASP A 339 16.50 -17.34 -0.42
N SER A 340 16.51 -16.48 -1.44
CA SER A 340 17.72 -15.92 -2.05
C SER A 340 18.51 -15.00 -1.11
N GLY A 341 17.94 -14.67 0.05
CA GLY A 341 18.51 -13.77 1.05
C GLY A 341 18.43 -12.30 0.67
N LYS A 342 17.86 -11.98 -0.50
CA LYS A 342 17.62 -10.61 -0.98
C LYS A 342 16.17 -10.23 -0.69
N SER A 343 15.97 -9.18 0.09
CA SER A 343 14.63 -8.63 0.37
C SER A 343 13.89 -8.27 -0.92
N HIS A 344 12.59 -8.49 -0.96
CA HIS A 344 11.71 -8.14 -2.08
C HIS A 344 12.07 -8.76 -3.44
N ASN A 345 12.81 -9.88 -3.44
CA ASN A 345 13.30 -10.51 -4.66
C ASN A 345 12.64 -11.88 -4.90
N VAL A 346 11.32 -11.90 -5.02
CA VAL A 346 10.55 -13.13 -5.32
C VAL A 346 11.02 -13.77 -6.62
N ASP A 347 11.41 -12.98 -7.63
CA ASP A 347 11.96 -13.51 -8.87
C ASP A 347 13.26 -14.28 -8.62
N GLY A 348 14.13 -13.78 -7.74
CA GLY A 348 15.35 -14.48 -7.33
C GLY A 348 15.07 -15.78 -6.58
N ASP A 349 14.08 -15.78 -5.69
CA ASP A 349 13.63 -16.99 -4.99
C ASP A 349 13.06 -18.02 -5.98
N TYR A 350 12.26 -17.57 -6.95
CA TYR A 350 11.71 -18.41 -8.01
C TYR A 350 12.80 -19.00 -8.92
N GLN A 351 13.90 -18.27 -9.18
CA GLN A 351 15.04 -18.84 -9.93
C GLN A 351 15.73 -19.98 -9.17
N MET A 352 15.60 -20.04 -7.85
CA MET A 352 16.15 -21.14 -7.05
C MET A 352 15.28 -22.41 -7.10
N PHE A 353 14.05 -22.32 -7.61
CA PHE A 353 13.21 -23.50 -7.79
C PHE A 353 13.88 -24.45 -8.78
N SER A 354 13.87 -25.74 -8.45
CA SER A 354 14.21 -26.80 -9.39
C SER A 354 13.24 -26.82 -10.57
N GLU A 355 13.64 -27.42 -11.69
CA GLU A 355 12.79 -27.53 -12.87
C GLU A 355 11.50 -28.34 -12.61
N VAL A 356 11.53 -29.26 -11.64
CA VAL A 356 10.34 -30.01 -11.20
C VAL A 356 9.39 -29.08 -10.42
N GLU A 357 9.92 -28.28 -9.49
CA GLU A 357 9.14 -27.31 -8.72
C GLU A 357 8.53 -26.23 -9.62
N LYS A 358 9.26 -25.70 -10.60
CA LYS A 358 8.71 -24.71 -11.56
C LYS A 358 7.54 -25.29 -12.36
N LYS A 359 7.68 -26.53 -12.85
CA LYS A 359 6.61 -27.23 -13.59
C LYS A 359 5.39 -27.48 -12.70
N PHE A 360 5.61 -27.95 -11.47
CA PHE A 360 4.54 -28.13 -10.49
C PHE A 360 3.84 -26.81 -10.17
N TRP A 361 4.59 -25.75 -9.88
CA TRP A 361 4.08 -24.42 -9.58
C TRP A 361 3.19 -23.89 -10.70
N TYR A 362 3.67 -23.96 -11.95
CA TYR A 362 2.90 -23.54 -13.11
C TYR A 362 1.61 -24.35 -13.29
N ALA A 363 1.69 -25.68 -13.20
CA ALA A 363 0.54 -26.57 -13.35
C ALA A 363 -0.51 -26.35 -12.24
N GLN A 364 -0.08 -26.12 -11.00
CA GLN A 364 -0.96 -25.78 -9.87
C GLN A 364 -1.71 -24.47 -10.14
N LEU A 365 -1.02 -23.41 -10.58
CA LEU A 365 -1.67 -22.14 -10.91
C LEU A 365 -2.68 -22.31 -12.06
N GLN A 366 -2.35 -23.06 -13.11
CA GLN A 366 -3.29 -23.35 -14.20
C GLN A 366 -4.55 -24.07 -13.70
N CYS A 367 -4.40 -25.07 -12.82
CA CYS A 367 -5.54 -25.77 -12.22
C CYS A 367 -6.45 -24.78 -11.44
N LEU A 368 -5.85 -23.91 -10.63
CA LEU A 368 -6.58 -22.88 -9.87
C LEU A 368 -7.28 -21.84 -10.75
N PHE A 369 -6.62 -21.36 -11.81
CA PHE A 369 -7.23 -20.46 -12.79
C PHE A 369 -8.45 -21.08 -13.45
N ASN A 370 -8.33 -22.33 -13.91
CA ASN A 370 -9.43 -23.04 -14.57
C ASN A 370 -10.62 -23.24 -13.63
N ALA A 371 -10.36 -23.63 -12.38
CA ALA A 371 -11.40 -23.77 -11.37
C ALA A 371 -12.13 -22.44 -11.10
N GLN A 372 -11.39 -21.34 -10.93
CA GLN A 372 -11.96 -20.02 -10.68
C GLN A 372 -12.77 -19.50 -11.89
N LEU A 373 -12.26 -19.72 -13.10
CA LEU A 373 -12.92 -19.30 -14.34
C LEU A 373 -14.29 -19.98 -14.50
N GLN A 374 -14.37 -21.29 -14.23
CA GLN A 374 -15.64 -22.01 -14.24
C GLN A 374 -16.66 -21.40 -13.28
N GLN A 375 -16.22 -20.99 -12.09
CA GLN A 375 -17.11 -20.32 -11.15
C GLN A 375 -17.60 -18.97 -11.66
N VAL A 376 -16.69 -18.13 -12.16
CA VAL A 376 -17.05 -16.78 -12.62
C VAL A 376 -18.07 -16.85 -13.75
N HIS A 377 -17.98 -17.84 -14.64
CA HIS A 377 -18.98 -18.08 -15.68
C HIS A 377 -20.35 -18.50 -15.11
N ASN A 378 -20.38 -19.39 -14.11
CA ASN A 378 -21.62 -19.88 -13.52
C ASN A 378 -22.45 -18.77 -12.82
N PHE A 379 -21.84 -17.66 -12.41
CA PHE A 379 -22.53 -16.51 -11.80
C PHE A 379 -23.14 -15.53 -12.81
N THR A 380 -23.26 -15.89 -14.09
CA THR A 380 -23.72 -14.97 -15.16
C THR A 380 -25.14 -15.26 -15.66
N TYR A 381 -25.96 -15.96 -14.86
CA TYR A 381 -27.35 -16.30 -15.18
C TYR A 381 -28.34 -15.66 -14.22
#